data_AF-A0AA38Q7H9-F1
#
_entry.id   AF-A0AA38Q7H9-F1
#
_cell.length_a   1.000
_cell.length_b   1.000
_cell.length_c   1.000
_cell.angle_alpha   90.00
_cell.angle_beta   90.00
_cell.angle_gamma   90.00
#
_symmetry.space_group_name_H-M   'P 1'
#
loop_
_entity.id
_entity.type
_entity.pdbx_description
1 polymer ?
#
loop_
_entity_poly.entity_id
_entity_poly.type
_entity_poly.pdbx_seq_one_letter_code
_entity_poly.pdbx_strand_id
1 'polypeptide(L)'
;MQKLGDSPIHADVLICILRALPTFEALFATIRVSKALYTAYNHHRNEVLNAVAFNHVGSALPLALQLARHNEHTPTEDYMMVLSNDESLNYWDFQVTIEDICHLVKHAKVVAEWEDLYSFRKKDIRRKTSRLTILQSWRFQKALYRLMLYSRLFPADKTAYAITKNGSVSVTTELERECLLRKKFLSDCFNNELNQLREVTYFVMEIIKWVDNVDSSDMIASNKEFMDIALSVGPATILECFQNLGFEPLTETINRLCADTTPEFFEDNTSRPLLSGYLLDFISSVLQARDAESSQHISIPIPILGIGPSMKALYPRCSQCSSSSPFHLWGQTTWDYLSLSSQVLGTYLFPSLTTFLKGELRNNPVEVKHVEALLVKTPFKEIYQDIHTKNLKLSQWHDRSDDYWICTLCLTNFMKDHLHLWVIMKRKEANDQIANDCWYGYNCRTQVHKLGHAQQLNHLCEPTR
;
A
#
# COMPACT_ATOMS: atom_id res chain seq x y z
N MET A 1 -1.34 35.05 -42.78
CA MET A 1 -0.94 34.23 -41.63
C MET A 1 0.43 33.65 -41.93
N GLN A 2 1.48 34.05 -41.20
CA GLN A 2 2.76 33.33 -41.27
C GLN A 2 2.52 31.88 -40.80
N LYS A 3 3.06 30.90 -41.53
CA LYS A 3 2.99 29.51 -41.10
C LYS A 3 3.84 29.35 -39.83
N LEU A 4 3.25 28.81 -38.77
CA LEU A 4 4.02 28.38 -37.59
C LEU A 4 5.10 27.40 -38.05
N GLY A 5 6.36 27.68 -37.70
CA GLY A 5 7.51 26.81 -38.00
C GLY A 5 8.51 27.34 -39.03
N ASP A 6 8.19 28.38 -39.80
CA ASP A 6 9.10 28.88 -40.86
C ASP A 6 10.21 29.82 -40.35
N SER A 7 10.17 30.24 -39.08
CA SER A 7 11.17 31.11 -38.45
C SER A 7 11.95 30.34 -37.38
N PRO A 8 13.27 30.53 -37.24
CA PRO A 8 14.08 29.93 -36.17
C PRO A 8 13.52 30.20 -34.77
N ILE A 9 13.01 31.43 -34.56
CA ILE A 9 12.38 31.84 -33.29
C ILE A 9 11.13 31.00 -32.99
N HIS A 10 10.40 30.57 -34.01
CA HIS A 10 9.25 29.68 -33.83
C HIS A 10 9.71 28.27 -33.43
N ALA A 11 10.85 27.78 -33.93
CA ALA A 11 11.36 26.46 -33.57
C ALA A 11 11.74 26.37 -32.09
N ASP A 12 12.48 27.36 -31.58
CA ASP A 12 12.90 27.39 -30.16
C ASP A 12 11.71 27.43 -29.20
N VAL A 13 10.70 28.26 -29.51
CA VAL A 13 9.47 28.34 -28.70
C VAL A 13 8.72 27.00 -28.71
N LEU A 14 8.62 26.33 -29.87
CA LEU A 14 7.98 25.01 -29.96
C LEU A 14 8.74 23.97 -29.14
N ILE A 15 10.08 23.99 -29.15
CA ILE A 15 10.91 23.08 -28.35
C ILE A 15 10.70 23.35 -26.86
N CYS A 16 10.68 24.62 -26.43
CA CYS A 16 10.38 24.98 -25.04
C CYS A 16 9.00 24.47 -24.59
N ILE A 17 7.98 24.59 -25.45
CA ILE A 17 6.63 24.05 -25.17
C ILE A 17 6.70 22.54 -25.00
N LEU A 18 7.33 21.82 -25.94
CA LEU A 18 7.42 20.35 -25.89
C LEU A 18 8.20 19.87 -24.65
N ARG A 19 9.28 20.56 -24.27
CA ARG A 19 10.08 20.27 -23.07
C ARG A 19 9.33 20.53 -21.76
N ALA A 20 8.33 21.40 -21.76
CA ALA A 20 7.53 21.74 -20.59
C ALA A 20 6.34 20.79 -20.35
N LEU A 21 6.11 19.83 -21.25
CA LEU A 21 4.99 18.90 -21.11
C LEU A 21 5.20 17.96 -19.92
N PRO A 22 4.15 17.71 -19.11
CA PRO A 22 4.28 17.01 -17.83
C PRO A 22 4.37 15.48 -17.97
N THR A 23 3.85 14.92 -19.07
CA THR A 23 3.80 13.47 -19.28
C THR A 23 4.07 13.09 -20.73
N PHE A 24 4.43 11.83 -20.96
CA PHE A 24 4.64 11.30 -22.31
C PHE A 24 3.34 11.24 -23.12
N GLU A 25 2.20 11.00 -22.49
CA GLU A 25 0.89 11.05 -23.16
C GLU A 25 0.60 12.45 -23.68
N ALA A 26 0.88 13.48 -22.88
CA ALA A 26 0.75 14.87 -23.31
C ALA A 26 1.69 15.20 -24.47
N LEU A 27 2.94 14.72 -24.43
CA LEU A 27 3.90 14.85 -25.53
C LEU A 27 3.38 14.22 -26.83
N PHE A 28 3.01 12.94 -26.78
CA PHE A 28 2.58 12.21 -27.97
C PHE A 28 1.25 12.74 -28.53
N ALA A 29 0.34 13.20 -27.69
CA ALA A 29 -0.86 13.90 -28.14
C ALA A 29 -0.50 15.23 -28.83
N THR A 30 0.38 16.03 -28.23
CA THR A 30 0.76 17.36 -28.73
C THR A 30 1.45 17.31 -30.08
N ILE A 31 2.42 16.39 -30.27
CA ILE A 31 3.12 16.28 -31.56
C ILE A 31 2.20 15.81 -32.70
N ARG A 32 1.04 15.21 -32.40
CA ARG A 32 0.04 14.79 -33.40
C ARG A 32 -0.88 15.93 -33.84
N VAL A 33 -0.92 17.06 -33.12
CA VAL A 33 -1.80 18.19 -33.43
C VAL A 33 -1.33 18.97 -34.66
N SER A 34 -0.02 19.06 -34.90
CA SER A 34 0.55 19.87 -35.99
C SER A 34 1.85 19.31 -36.55
N LYS A 35 2.04 19.41 -37.86
CA LYS A 35 3.30 19.07 -38.54
C LYS A 35 4.48 19.87 -37.99
N ALA A 36 4.30 21.14 -37.63
CA ALA A 36 5.37 21.97 -37.08
C ALA A 36 5.88 21.44 -35.72
N LEU A 37 4.97 21.02 -34.83
CA LEU A 37 5.32 20.41 -33.55
C LEU A 37 6.03 19.06 -33.74
N TYR A 38 5.53 18.24 -34.66
CA TYR A 38 6.18 16.97 -35.00
C TYR A 38 7.59 17.18 -35.57
N THR A 39 7.77 18.13 -36.48
CA THR A 39 9.09 18.45 -37.06
C THR A 39 10.05 18.96 -35.98
N ALA A 40 9.62 19.87 -35.10
CA ALA A 40 10.44 20.34 -33.99
C ALA A 40 10.84 19.20 -33.04
N TYR A 41 9.88 18.33 -32.69
CA TYR A 41 10.14 17.12 -31.91
C TYR A 41 11.17 16.22 -32.58
N ASN A 42 11.03 15.94 -33.87
CA ASN A 42 11.93 15.02 -34.56
C ASN A 42 13.38 15.55 -34.62
N HIS A 43 13.57 16.87 -34.73
CA HIS A 43 14.91 17.48 -34.72
C HIS A 43 15.56 17.46 -33.32
N HIS A 44 14.77 17.60 -32.25
CA HIS A 44 15.25 17.68 -30.86
C HIS A 44 14.73 16.53 -29.98
N ARG A 45 14.59 15.34 -30.57
CA ARG A 45 13.88 14.22 -29.95
C ARG A 45 14.44 13.85 -28.58
N ASN A 46 15.75 13.69 -28.48
CA ASN A 46 16.41 13.27 -27.24
C ASN A 46 16.28 14.33 -26.13
N GLU A 47 16.49 15.59 -26.48
CA GLU A 47 16.33 16.73 -25.59
C GLU A 47 14.91 16.86 -25.03
N VAL A 48 13.90 16.65 -25.89
CA VAL A 48 12.49 16.68 -25.49
C VAL A 48 12.15 15.46 -24.63
N LEU A 49 12.60 14.26 -25.02
CA LEU A 49 12.34 13.04 -24.25
C LEU A 49 12.97 13.11 -22.85
N ASN A 50 14.22 13.55 -22.73
CA ASN A 50 14.89 13.73 -21.45
C ASN A 50 14.15 14.75 -20.56
N ALA A 51 13.73 15.88 -21.12
CA ALA A 51 12.99 16.90 -20.38
C ALA A 51 11.64 16.38 -19.91
N VAL A 52 10.87 15.71 -20.78
CA VAL A 52 9.56 15.15 -20.41
C VAL A 52 9.72 14.00 -19.41
N ALA A 53 10.76 13.16 -19.52
CA ALA A 53 11.06 12.14 -18.54
C ALA A 53 11.35 12.74 -17.15
N PHE A 54 12.13 13.83 -17.12
CA PHE A 54 12.41 14.55 -15.88
C PHE A 54 11.16 15.21 -15.32
N ASN A 55 10.28 15.79 -16.14
CA ASN A 55 9.01 16.34 -15.66
C ASN A 55 8.09 15.25 -15.11
N HIS A 56 8.08 14.08 -15.73
CA HIS A 56 7.19 12.97 -15.39
C HIS A 56 7.62 12.24 -14.11
N VAL A 57 8.92 12.00 -13.95
CA VAL A 57 9.49 11.21 -12.82
C VAL A 57 10.15 12.10 -11.76
N GLY A 58 10.45 13.35 -12.09
CA GLY A 58 11.20 14.27 -11.24
C GLY A 58 12.69 13.93 -11.17
N SER A 59 13.33 14.41 -10.10
CA SER A 59 14.76 14.20 -9.84
C SER A 59 15.15 12.77 -9.43
N ALA A 60 14.18 11.85 -9.36
CA ALA A 60 14.43 10.41 -9.23
C ALA A 60 14.72 9.72 -10.58
N LEU A 61 14.69 10.47 -11.70
CA LEU A 61 14.89 9.93 -13.05
C LEU A 61 16.08 8.96 -13.22
N PRO A 62 17.28 9.20 -12.65
CA PRO A 62 18.39 8.26 -12.80
C PRO A 62 18.09 6.86 -12.23
N LEU A 63 17.46 6.79 -11.05
CA LEU A 63 17.06 5.52 -10.44
C LEU A 63 15.92 4.85 -11.23
N ALA A 64 14.99 5.65 -11.75
CA ALA A 64 13.91 5.14 -12.57
C ALA A 64 14.41 4.58 -13.92
N LEU A 65 15.41 5.22 -14.53
CA LEU A 65 16.06 4.73 -15.76
C LEU A 65 16.88 3.47 -15.50
N GLN A 66 17.62 3.43 -14.40
CA GLN A 66 18.30 2.22 -13.94
C GLN A 66 17.32 1.05 -13.80
N LEU A 67 16.18 1.29 -13.15
CA LEU A 67 15.11 0.30 -13.01
C LEU A 67 14.50 -0.10 -14.36
N ALA A 68 14.22 0.86 -15.24
CA ALA A 68 13.63 0.62 -16.55
C ALA A 68 14.54 -0.20 -17.47
N ARG A 69 15.85 0.02 -17.39
CA ARG A 69 16.87 -0.66 -18.21
C ARG A 69 17.32 -2.00 -17.62
N HIS A 70 16.95 -2.29 -16.38
CA HIS A 70 17.32 -3.55 -15.74
C HIS A 70 16.63 -4.73 -16.41
N ASN A 71 17.42 -5.52 -17.15
CA ASN A 71 17.00 -6.80 -17.69
C ASN A 71 17.15 -7.89 -16.61
N GLU A 72 16.11 -8.70 -16.43
CA GLU A 72 16.10 -9.84 -15.49
C GLU A 72 17.24 -10.84 -15.72
N HIS A 73 17.77 -10.88 -16.95
CA HIS A 73 18.84 -11.79 -17.35
C HIS A 73 20.25 -11.24 -17.07
N THR A 74 20.39 -9.97 -16.70
CA THR A 74 21.70 -9.38 -16.40
C THR A 74 22.15 -9.83 -15.01
N PRO A 75 23.36 -10.43 -14.86
CA PRO A 75 23.92 -10.74 -13.56
C PRO A 75 24.05 -9.48 -12.70
N THR A 76 23.70 -9.59 -11.41
CA THR A 76 23.77 -8.47 -10.46
C THR A 76 25.19 -7.91 -10.34
N GLU A 77 26.21 -8.75 -10.53
CA GLU A 77 27.63 -8.35 -10.52
C GLU A 77 27.98 -7.40 -11.66
N ASP A 78 27.59 -7.74 -12.88
CA ASP A 78 27.85 -6.91 -14.07
C ASP A 78 27.19 -5.55 -13.89
N TYR A 79 25.97 -5.53 -13.36
CA TYR A 79 25.25 -4.30 -13.05
C TYR A 79 25.99 -3.46 -11.99
N MET A 80 26.44 -4.09 -10.89
CA MET A 80 27.17 -3.40 -9.83
C MET A 80 28.56 -2.92 -10.29
N MET A 81 29.24 -3.63 -11.19
CA MET A 81 30.49 -3.18 -11.79
C MET A 81 30.29 -1.93 -12.64
N VAL A 82 29.22 -1.89 -13.43
CA VAL A 82 28.85 -0.69 -14.21
C VAL A 82 28.56 0.50 -13.29
N LEU A 83 27.89 0.28 -12.15
CA LEU A 83 27.64 1.36 -11.18
C LEU A 83 28.91 1.87 -10.47
N SER A 84 29.89 0.99 -10.25
CA SER A 84 31.08 1.34 -9.45
C SER A 84 32.19 1.98 -10.27
N ASN A 85 32.32 1.59 -11.54
CA ASN A 85 33.42 2.04 -12.40
C ASN A 85 33.16 3.40 -13.04
N ASP A 86 31.95 3.94 -12.90
CA ASP A 86 31.51 5.12 -13.62
C ASP A 86 31.19 6.28 -12.67
N GLU A 87 32.19 6.65 -11.86
CA GLU A 87 32.22 7.95 -11.16
C GLU A 87 32.15 9.15 -12.15
N SER A 88 32.26 8.87 -13.45
CA SER A 88 32.16 9.81 -14.56
C SER A 88 30.87 9.71 -15.39
N LEU A 89 29.89 8.87 -15.01
CA LEU A 89 28.58 8.84 -15.68
C LEU A 89 27.90 10.17 -15.37
N ASN A 90 28.23 11.17 -16.18
CA ASN A 90 27.62 12.47 -16.15
C ASN A 90 26.12 12.23 -16.12
N TYR A 91 25.46 12.80 -15.11
CA TYR A 91 24.00 12.76 -14.94
C TYR A 91 23.24 13.14 -16.24
N TRP A 92 23.95 13.77 -17.18
CA TRP A 92 23.53 14.21 -18.51
C TRP A 92 23.61 13.16 -19.63
N ASP A 93 24.34 12.04 -19.47
CA ASP A 93 24.50 11.01 -20.51
C ASP A 93 23.40 9.93 -20.50
N PHE A 94 22.46 9.99 -19.55
CA PHE A 94 21.28 9.13 -19.57
C PHE A 94 20.28 9.60 -20.64
N GLN A 95 20.60 9.34 -21.90
CA GLN A 95 19.70 9.62 -23.01
C GLN A 95 18.49 8.68 -22.95
N VAL A 96 17.31 9.22 -22.69
CA VAL A 96 16.04 8.49 -22.66
C VAL A 96 15.66 8.04 -24.06
N THR A 97 15.49 6.74 -24.22
CA THR A 97 15.04 6.10 -25.46
C THR A 97 13.52 5.93 -25.46
N ILE A 98 12.92 5.58 -26.61
CA ILE A 98 11.47 5.26 -26.65
C ILE A 98 11.15 3.99 -25.86
N GLU A 99 12.07 3.02 -25.80
CA GLU A 99 11.89 1.79 -25.05
C GLU A 99 11.80 2.06 -23.54
N ASP A 100 12.64 2.97 -23.03
CA ASP A 100 12.61 3.40 -21.63
C ASP A 100 11.23 3.97 -21.24
N ILE A 101 10.54 4.67 -22.15
CA ILE A 101 9.28 5.38 -21.86
C ILE A 101 8.21 4.46 -21.30
N CYS A 102 8.03 3.27 -21.88
CA CYS A 102 6.99 2.34 -21.46
C CYS A 102 7.20 1.91 -19.99
N HIS A 103 8.44 1.58 -19.65
CA HIS A 103 8.81 1.19 -18.28
C HIS A 103 8.74 2.37 -17.32
N LEU A 104 9.22 3.55 -17.72
CA LEU A 104 9.14 4.77 -16.90
C LEU A 104 7.69 5.11 -16.55
N VAL A 105 6.77 5.10 -17.53
CA VAL A 105 5.34 5.35 -17.30
C VAL A 105 4.75 4.31 -16.34
N LYS A 106 5.06 3.02 -16.55
CA LYS A 106 4.59 1.95 -15.66
C LYS A 106 5.08 2.15 -14.23
N HIS A 107 6.37 2.42 -14.03
CA HIS A 107 6.94 2.59 -12.70
C HIS A 107 6.48 3.90 -12.03
N ALA A 108 6.39 4.99 -12.78
CA ALA A 108 5.88 6.27 -12.28
C ALA A 108 4.43 6.15 -11.78
N LYS A 109 3.60 5.38 -12.47
CA LYS A 109 2.23 5.07 -12.01
C LYS A 109 2.23 4.37 -10.65
N VAL A 110 3.03 3.31 -10.49
CA VAL A 110 3.16 2.60 -9.20
C VAL A 110 3.63 3.55 -8.10
N VAL A 111 4.64 4.37 -8.39
CA VAL A 111 5.19 5.33 -7.43
C VAL A 111 4.17 6.40 -7.03
N ALA A 112 3.40 6.93 -7.98
CA ALA A 112 2.35 7.90 -7.73
C ALA A 112 1.24 7.31 -6.82
N GLU A 113 0.81 6.08 -7.08
CA GLU A 113 -0.22 5.41 -6.26
C GLU A 113 0.28 5.14 -4.83
N TRP A 114 1.55 4.74 -4.67
CA TRP A 114 2.18 4.62 -3.35
C TRP A 114 2.33 5.96 -2.64
N GLU A 115 2.64 7.04 -3.35
CA GLU A 115 2.74 8.38 -2.78
C GLU A 115 1.38 8.89 -2.30
N ASP A 116 0.35 8.69 -3.11
CA ASP A 116 -1.05 8.98 -2.78
C ASP A 116 -1.45 8.22 -1.51
N LEU A 117 -1.15 6.92 -1.42
CA LEU A 117 -1.43 6.08 -0.26
C LEU A 117 -0.64 6.50 0.98
N TYR A 118 0.66 6.81 0.83
CA TYR A 118 1.53 7.28 1.91
C TYR A 118 1.05 8.62 2.46
N SER A 119 0.78 9.58 1.57
CA SER A 119 0.24 10.88 1.95
C SER A 119 -1.11 10.72 2.64
N PHE A 120 -2.01 9.91 2.09
CA PHE A 120 -3.30 9.64 2.69
C PHE A 120 -3.15 9.08 4.10
N ARG A 121 -2.30 8.08 4.33
CA ARG A 121 -2.14 7.44 5.65
C ARG A 121 -1.35 8.27 6.66
N LYS A 122 -0.30 8.97 6.21
CA LYS A 122 0.69 9.59 7.11
C LYS A 122 0.67 11.11 7.13
N LYS A 123 -0.03 11.76 6.20
CA LYS A 123 -0.07 13.23 6.10
C LYS A 123 -1.48 13.81 6.18
N ASP A 124 -2.40 13.36 5.32
CA ASP A 124 -3.77 13.89 5.23
C ASP A 124 -4.76 12.80 4.81
N ILE A 125 -5.41 12.18 5.80
CA ILE A 125 -6.43 11.13 5.60
C ILE A 125 -7.68 11.62 4.85
N ARG A 126 -7.85 12.93 4.66
CA ARG A 126 -9.04 13.51 4.00
C ARG A 126 -8.92 13.52 2.48
N ARG A 127 -7.71 13.32 1.94
CA ARG A 127 -7.44 13.39 0.50
C ARG A 127 -6.80 12.09 0.05
N LYS A 128 -7.40 11.45 -0.96
CA LYS A 128 -6.85 10.24 -1.58
C LYS A 128 -5.64 10.54 -2.48
N THR A 129 -5.42 11.80 -2.84
CA THR A 129 -4.28 12.27 -3.63
C THR A 129 -3.20 12.86 -2.74
N SER A 130 -1.95 12.77 -3.17
CA SER A 130 -0.79 13.26 -2.43
C SER A 130 -0.91 14.73 -2.07
N ARG A 131 -0.56 15.01 -0.82
CA ARG A 131 -0.40 16.35 -0.23
C ARG A 131 1.04 16.56 0.21
N LEU A 132 1.96 15.65 -0.13
CA LEU A 132 3.37 15.82 0.16
C LEU A 132 3.88 17.14 -0.45
N THR A 133 4.79 17.82 0.24
CA THR A 133 5.49 18.96 -0.38
C THR A 133 6.42 18.44 -1.47
N ILE A 134 6.88 19.30 -2.38
CA ILE A 134 7.81 18.93 -3.45
C ILE A 134 9.03 18.18 -2.90
N LEU A 135 9.60 18.66 -1.79
CA LEU A 135 10.75 18.02 -1.15
C LEU A 135 10.40 16.65 -0.53
N GLN A 136 9.21 16.51 0.05
CA GLN A 136 8.74 15.24 0.64
C GLN A 136 8.45 14.20 -0.43
N SER A 137 7.74 14.60 -1.49
CA SER A 137 7.48 13.77 -2.67
C SER A 137 8.79 13.28 -3.27
N TRP A 138 9.75 14.18 -3.51
CA TRP A 138 11.07 13.79 -4.01
C TRP A 138 11.76 12.72 -3.15
N ARG A 139 11.82 12.92 -1.82
CA ARG A 139 12.46 11.96 -0.90
C ARG A 139 11.74 10.61 -0.93
N PHE A 140 10.41 10.63 -0.92
CA PHE A 140 9.57 9.43 -0.98
C PHE A 140 9.79 8.67 -2.30
N GLN A 141 9.66 9.34 -3.44
CA GLN A 141 9.83 8.74 -4.76
C GLN A 141 11.24 8.17 -4.93
N LYS A 142 12.29 8.91 -4.52
CA LYS A 142 13.68 8.43 -4.58
C LYS A 142 13.87 7.16 -3.77
N ALA A 143 13.35 7.12 -2.54
CA ALA A 143 13.41 5.95 -1.68
C ALA A 143 12.63 4.76 -2.27
N LEU A 144 11.44 5.00 -2.84
CA LEU A 144 10.61 3.96 -3.43
C LEU A 144 11.20 3.38 -4.72
N TYR A 145 11.72 4.21 -5.62
CA TYR A 145 12.45 3.72 -6.81
C TYR A 145 13.67 2.88 -6.42
N ARG A 146 14.39 3.28 -5.37
CA ARG A 146 15.52 2.50 -4.86
C ARG A 146 15.09 1.17 -4.25
N LEU A 147 13.95 1.13 -3.54
CA LEU A 147 13.35 -0.12 -3.08
C LEU A 147 12.96 -1.03 -4.24
N MET A 148 12.30 -0.49 -5.28
CA MET A 148 11.95 -1.25 -6.49
C MET A 148 13.19 -1.83 -7.18
N LEU A 149 14.25 -1.03 -7.30
CA LEU A 149 15.52 -1.46 -7.88
C LEU A 149 16.18 -2.55 -7.03
N TYR A 150 16.19 -2.39 -5.70
CA TYR A 150 16.72 -3.40 -4.78
C TYR A 150 15.98 -4.74 -4.92
N SER A 151 14.65 -4.73 -4.90
CA SER A 151 13.82 -5.93 -5.08
C SER A 151 14.13 -6.66 -6.40
N ARG A 152 14.39 -5.90 -7.47
CA ARG A 152 14.70 -6.45 -8.80
C ARG A 152 16.12 -7.00 -8.91
N LEU A 153 17.09 -6.39 -8.23
CA LEU A 153 18.49 -6.85 -8.20
C LEU A 153 18.69 -8.08 -7.31
N PHE A 154 17.89 -8.20 -6.25
CA PHE A 154 18.02 -9.25 -5.24
C PHE A 154 16.69 -10.01 -5.01
N PRO A 155 16.08 -10.62 -6.04
CA PRO A 155 14.79 -11.29 -5.90
C PRO A 155 14.88 -12.54 -5.02
N ALA A 156 13.76 -12.95 -4.39
CA ALA A 156 13.75 -14.07 -3.46
C ALA A 156 14.17 -15.42 -4.06
N ASP A 157 13.88 -15.65 -5.34
CA ASP A 157 14.20 -16.91 -6.02
C ASP A 157 15.71 -17.14 -6.12
N LYS A 158 16.50 -16.11 -6.40
CA LYS A 158 17.96 -16.17 -6.33
C LYS A 158 18.45 -16.41 -4.91
N THR A 159 17.74 -15.92 -3.90
CA THR A 159 18.25 -15.82 -2.54
C THR A 159 17.88 -17.01 -1.66
N ALA A 160 16.78 -17.70 -1.96
CA ALA A 160 16.33 -18.88 -1.22
C ALA A 160 17.04 -20.17 -1.63
N TYR A 161 17.45 -20.31 -2.91
CA TYR A 161 18.00 -21.56 -3.44
C TYR A 161 19.53 -21.69 -3.35
N ALA A 162 20.23 -20.69 -2.81
CA ALA A 162 21.69 -20.72 -2.68
C ALA A 162 22.21 -21.81 -1.71
N ILE A 163 21.35 -22.45 -0.90
CA ILE A 163 21.77 -23.23 0.28
C ILE A 163 21.46 -24.74 0.20
N THR A 164 20.56 -25.19 -0.69
CA THR A 164 19.94 -26.53 -0.53
C THR A 164 20.42 -27.64 -1.47
N LYS A 165 21.43 -27.42 -2.32
CA LYS A 165 21.98 -28.51 -3.16
C LYS A 165 23.44 -28.82 -2.85
N ASN A 166 23.63 -29.78 -1.95
CA ASN A 166 24.85 -30.54 -1.66
C ASN A 166 25.88 -29.79 -0.82
N GLY A 167 25.97 -30.18 0.47
CA GLY A 167 26.84 -29.64 1.54
C GLY A 167 28.33 -29.61 1.23
N SER A 168 28.72 -28.81 0.24
CA SER A 168 30.08 -28.50 -0.15
C SER A 168 30.38 -27.04 0.22
N VAL A 169 31.67 -26.78 0.39
CA VAL A 169 32.29 -25.50 0.80
C VAL A 169 31.89 -24.28 -0.07
N SER A 170 31.15 -24.48 -1.17
CA SER A 170 30.71 -23.43 -2.12
C SER A 170 29.53 -22.57 -1.63
N VAL A 171 28.74 -23.02 -0.64
CA VAL A 171 27.51 -22.29 -0.23
C VAL A 171 27.84 -21.04 0.58
N THR A 172 28.85 -21.10 1.45
CA THR A 172 29.24 -19.96 2.30
C THR A 172 29.82 -18.82 1.48
N THR A 173 30.62 -19.12 0.44
CA THR A 173 31.24 -18.11 -0.40
C THR A 173 30.22 -17.33 -1.24
N GLU A 174 29.19 -18.00 -1.75
CA GLU A 174 28.13 -17.35 -2.54
C GLU A 174 27.21 -16.48 -1.67
N LEU A 175 26.86 -16.99 -0.48
CA LEU A 175 26.11 -16.23 0.51
C LEU A 175 26.85 -14.95 0.93
N GLU A 176 28.14 -15.07 1.25
CA GLU A 176 28.99 -13.93 1.58
C GLU A 176 29.08 -12.94 0.42
N ARG A 177 29.23 -13.42 -0.81
CA ARG A 177 29.26 -12.61 -2.04
C ARG A 177 27.98 -11.80 -2.21
N GLU A 178 26.81 -12.42 -2.11
CA GLU A 178 25.50 -11.73 -2.19
C GLU A 178 25.32 -10.72 -1.05
N CYS A 179 25.74 -11.08 0.17
CA CYS A 179 25.72 -10.16 1.31
C CYS A 179 26.59 -8.91 1.05
N LEU A 180 27.77 -9.10 0.46
CA LEU A 180 28.67 -8.01 0.09
C LEU A 180 28.06 -7.12 -1.00
N LEU A 181 27.42 -7.69 -2.02
CA LEU A 181 26.76 -6.91 -3.08
C LEU A 181 25.62 -6.05 -2.52
N ARG A 182 24.78 -6.62 -1.65
CA ARG A 182 23.68 -5.88 -1.00
C ARG A 182 24.21 -4.75 -0.11
N LYS A 183 25.24 -5.02 0.69
CA LYS A 183 25.90 -4.00 1.51
C LYS A 183 26.50 -2.92 0.63
N LYS A 184 27.19 -3.27 -0.46
CA LYS A 184 27.79 -2.33 -1.40
C LYS A 184 26.73 -1.40 -2.02
N PHE A 185 25.64 -1.95 -2.53
CA PHE A 185 24.52 -1.16 -3.09
C PHE A 185 23.99 -0.11 -2.09
N LEU A 186 23.89 -0.47 -0.81
CA LEU A 186 23.41 0.43 0.24
C LEU A 186 24.50 1.39 0.74
N SER A 187 25.77 0.98 0.70
CA SER A 187 26.92 1.80 1.08
C SER A 187 27.13 3.02 0.17
N ASP A 188 26.57 3.01 -1.04
CA ASP A 188 26.60 4.17 -1.94
C ASP A 188 25.55 5.25 -1.57
N CYS A 189 24.64 4.94 -0.65
CA CYS A 189 23.58 5.86 -0.21
C CYS A 189 24.01 6.70 0.99
N PHE A 190 23.67 7.99 1.04
CA PHE A 190 23.87 8.79 2.27
C PHE A 190 22.99 8.30 3.44
N ASN A 191 23.40 8.58 4.69
CA ASN A 191 22.65 8.18 5.89
C ASN A 191 21.18 8.65 5.86
N ASN A 192 20.92 9.86 5.36
CA ASN A 192 19.55 10.36 5.22
C ASN A 192 18.73 9.56 4.21
N GLU A 193 19.34 9.12 3.11
CA GLU A 193 18.67 8.32 2.09
C GLU A 193 18.38 6.91 2.61
N LEU A 194 19.29 6.32 3.37
CA LEU A 194 19.06 5.02 4.03
C LEU A 194 17.91 5.09 5.04
N ASN A 195 17.83 6.19 5.81
CA ASN A 195 16.72 6.41 6.72
C ASN A 195 15.38 6.59 5.99
N GLN A 196 15.37 7.31 4.87
CA GLN A 196 14.17 7.47 4.03
C GLN A 196 13.75 6.14 3.40
N LEU A 197 14.71 5.35 2.89
CA LEU A 197 14.48 4.01 2.37
C LEU A 197 13.88 3.10 3.44
N ARG A 198 14.43 3.14 4.66
CA ARG A 198 13.90 2.39 5.82
C ARG A 198 12.48 2.82 6.16
N GLU A 199 12.18 4.11 6.15
CA GLU A 199 10.84 4.64 6.40
C GLU A 199 9.82 4.17 5.35
N VAL A 200 10.15 4.24 4.05
CA VAL A 200 9.31 3.71 2.97
C VAL A 200 9.12 2.20 3.11
N THR A 201 10.19 1.47 3.45
CA THR A 201 10.12 0.01 3.65
C THR A 201 9.16 -0.35 4.77
N TYR A 202 9.24 0.32 5.93
CA TYR A 202 8.28 0.11 7.02
C TYR A 202 6.85 0.44 6.61
N PHE A 203 6.65 1.48 5.81
CA PHE A 203 5.32 1.81 5.30
C PHE A 203 4.76 0.73 4.37
N VAL A 204 5.56 0.24 3.42
CA VAL A 204 5.19 -0.86 2.54
C VAL A 204 4.83 -2.12 3.34
N MET A 205 5.62 -2.42 4.38
CA MET A 205 5.34 -3.50 5.32
C MET A 205 4.03 -3.30 6.10
N GLU A 206 3.73 -2.07 6.53
CA GLU A 206 2.47 -1.74 7.19
C GLU A 206 1.26 -2.01 6.28
N ILE A 207 1.39 -1.73 4.98
CA ILE A 207 0.34 -2.04 4.00
C ILE A 207 0.17 -3.56 3.82
N ILE A 208 1.24 -4.34 3.73
CA ILE A 208 1.14 -5.82 3.66
C ILE A 208 0.46 -6.38 4.92
N LYS A 209 0.84 -5.90 6.11
CA LYS A 209 0.17 -6.27 7.37
C LYS A 209 -1.30 -5.92 7.36
N TRP A 210 -1.64 -4.77 6.78
CA TRP A 210 -3.02 -4.39 6.62
C TRP A 210 -3.77 -5.36 5.69
N VAL A 211 -3.15 -5.80 4.58
CA VAL A 211 -3.75 -6.82 3.68
C VAL A 211 -3.94 -8.17 4.39
N ASP A 212 -2.98 -8.65 5.18
CA ASP A 212 -3.14 -9.92 5.92
C ASP A 212 -4.28 -9.87 6.93
N ASN A 213 -4.43 -8.72 7.61
CA ASN A 213 -5.56 -8.48 8.48
C ASN A 213 -6.90 -8.32 7.74
N VAL A 214 -6.89 -8.20 6.40
CA VAL A 214 -8.09 -8.14 5.55
C VAL A 214 -8.42 -9.49 4.92
N ASP A 215 -7.39 -10.27 4.56
CA ASP A 215 -7.49 -11.57 3.87
C ASP A 215 -7.68 -12.75 4.84
N SER A 216 -7.36 -12.55 6.13
CA SER A 216 -7.59 -13.52 7.21
C SER A 216 -6.82 -14.81 7.05
N SER A 217 -5.83 -14.76 6.18
CA SER A 217 -4.94 -15.87 5.91
C SER A 217 -4.03 -16.19 7.09
N ASP A 218 -3.94 -15.28 8.09
CA ASP A 218 -3.01 -15.34 9.22
C ASP A 218 -1.56 -15.62 8.75
N MET A 219 -1.20 -15.21 7.51
CA MET A 219 0.06 -15.55 6.86
C MET A 219 1.24 -14.86 7.57
N ILE A 220 1.06 -13.62 8.03
CA ILE A 220 2.11 -12.88 8.72
C ILE A 220 2.16 -13.25 10.20
N ALA A 221 1.01 -13.48 10.82
CA ALA A 221 0.94 -13.93 12.21
C ALA A 221 1.66 -15.28 12.40
N SER A 222 1.66 -16.12 11.36
CA SER A 222 2.32 -17.43 11.34
C SER A 222 3.76 -17.39 10.83
N ASN A 223 4.17 -16.41 10.00
CA ASN A 223 5.50 -16.42 9.40
C ASN A 223 6.17 -15.03 9.33
N LYS A 224 7.27 -14.87 10.09
CA LYS A 224 8.09 -13.64 10.10
C LYS A 224 8.74 -13.37 8.74
N GLU A 225 9.06 -14.40 7.97
CA GLU A 225 9.71 -14.29 6.65
C GLU A 225 8.74 -13.88 5.54
N PHE A 226 7.42 -14.01 5.73
CA PHE A 226 6.44 -13.63 4.71
C PHE A 226 6.60 -12.17 4.28
N MET A 227 6.87 -11.29 5.25
CA MET A 227 7.11 -9.87 5.01
C MET A 227 8.33 -9.64 4.13
N ASP A 228 9.39 -10.40 4.37
CA ASP A 228 10.64 -10.31 3.63
C ASP A 228 10.49 -10.87 2.21
N ILE A 229 9.71 -11.96 2.04
CA ILE A 229 9.32 -12.48 0.73
C ILE A 229 8.54 -11.41 -0.03
N ALA A 230 7.51 -10.81 0.57
CA ALA A 230 6.72 -9.78 -0.09
C ALA A 230 7.58 -8.58 -0.53
N LEU A 231 8.49 -8.10 0.33
CA LEU A 231 9.44 -7.04 0.00
C LEU A 231 10.38 -7.41 -1.16
N SER A 232 10.77 -8.68 -1.28
CA SER A 232 11.63 -9.15 -2.37
C SER A 232 10.95 -9.14 -3.74
N VAL A 233 9.62 -9.31 -3.80
CA VAL A 233 8.85 -9.19 -5.05
C VAL A 233 8.69 -7.73 -5.45
N GLY A 234 8.62 -6.86 -4.44
CA GLY A 234 8.73 -5.43 -4.58
C GLY A 234 7.38 -4.68 -4.57
N PRO A 235 7.45 -3.33 -4.58
CA PRO A 235 6.28 -2.49 -4.30
C PRO A 235 5.11 -2.63 -5.29
N ALA A 236 5.37 -2.99 -6.55
CA ALA A 236 4.30 -3.10 -7.55
C ALA A 236 3.33 -4.26 -7.23
N THR A 237 3.86 -5.43 -6.91
CA THR A 237 3.04 -6.60 -6.54
C THR A 237 2.33 -6.41 -5.20
N ILE A 238 3.00 -5.77 -4.24
CA ILE A 238 2.38 -5.45 -2.95
C ILE A 238 1.19 -4.48 -3.13
N LEU A 239 1.33 -3.50 -4.03
CA LEU A 239 0.24 -2.58 -4.35
C LEU A 239 -0.93 -3.31 -5.00
N GLU A 240 -0.67 -4.29 -5.87
CA GLU A 240 -1.69 -5.17 -6.45
C GLU A 240 -2.39 -6.00 -5.37
N CYS A 241 -1.66 -6.55 -4.39
CA CYS A 241 -2.26 -7.22 -3.24
C CYS A 241 -3.19 -6.29 -2.45
N PHE A 242 -2.78 -5.04 -2.25
CA PHE A 242 -3.60 -4.03 -1.59
C PHE A 242 -4.86 -3.67 -2.39
N GLN A 243 -4.75 -3.60 -3.72
CA GLN A 243 -5.88 -3.29 -4.60
C GLN A 243 -6.88 -4.45 -4.69
N ASN A 244 -6.37 -5.69 -4.71
CA ASN A 244 -7.17 -6.91 -4.77
C ASN A 244 -7.64 -7.38 -3.38
N LEU A 245 -7.15 -6.74 -2.32
CA LEU A 245 -7.42 -7.09 -0.92
C LEU A 245 -7.04 -8.54 -0.57
N GLY A 246 -5.98 -9.08 -1.19
CA GLY A 246 -5.54 -10.47 -0.97
C GLY A 246 -4.17 -10.78 -1.54
N PHE A 247 -3.66 -11.99 -1.28
CA PHE A 247 -2.29 -12.39 -1.62
C PHE A 247 -2.12 -13.17 -2.92
N GLU A 248 -3.16 -13.24 -3.78
CA GLU A 248 -3.06 -13.88 -5.09
C GLU A 248 -1.82 -13.43 -5.89
N PRO A 249 -1.48 -12.12 -5.99
CA PRO A 249 -0.29 -11.67 -6.74
C PRO A 249 1.06 -12.20 -6.19
N LEU A 250 1.11 -12.61 -4.91
CA LEU A 250 2.32 -13.21 -4.32
C LEU A 250 2.37 -14.73 -4.50
N THR A 251 1.26 -15.36 -4.87
CA THR A 251 1.11 -16.82 -4.87
C THR A 251 2.13 -17.50 -5.77
N GLU A 252 2.41 -16.95 -6.97
CA GLU A 252 3.43 -17.51 -7.86
C GLU A 252 4.83 -17.50 -7.23
N THR A 253 5.21 -16.40 -6.58
CA THR A 253 6.54 -16.31 -5.94
C THR A 253 6.62 -17.21 -4.73
N ILE A 254 5.57 -17.27 -3.91
CA ILE A 254 5.49 -18.21 -2.79
C ILE A 254 5.65 -19.64 -3.33
N ASN A 255 4.86 -20.05 -4.32
CA ASN A 255 4.95 -21.38 -4.91
C ASN A 255 6.34 -21.68 -5.49
N ARG A 256 6.99 -20.69 -6.14
CA ARG A 256 8.35 -20.84 -6.65
C ARG A 256 9.39 -21.03 -5.56
N LEU A 257 9.20 -20.45 -4.38
CA LEU A 257 10.07 -20.63 -3.20
C LEU A 257 9.72 -21.90 -2.40
N CYS A 258 8.56 -22.50 -2.71
CA CYS A 258 7.95 -23.63 -2.02
C CYS A 258 7.64 -24.76 -3.01
N ALA A 259 8.62 -25.11 -3.86
CA ALA A 259 8.44 -26.11 -4.92
C ALA A 259 7.93 -27.48 -4.39
N ASP A 260 8.14 -27.76 -3.10
CA ASP A 260 7.51 -28.87 -2.38
C ASP A 260 6.25 -28.35 -1.69
N THR A 261 5.13 -28.32 -2.42
CA THR A 261 3.83 -27.76 -2.01
C THR A 261 3.10 -28.58 -0.93
N THR A 262 3.79 -29.16 0.04
CA THR A 262 3.12 -29.64 1.24
C THR A 262 2.71 -28.44 2.11
N PRO A 263 1.62 -28.51 2.89
CA PRO A 263 1.23 -27.50 3.88
C PRO A 263 2.35 -27.15 4.90
N GLU A 264 3.45 -27.89 4.88
CA GLU A 264 4.62 -27.81 5.74
C GLU A 264 5.52 -26.60 5.44
N PHE A 265 5.25 -25.74 4.44
CA PHE A 265 6.05 -24.51 4.26
C PHE A 265 6.04 -23.61 5.51
N PHE A 266 4.90 -23.55 6.21
CA PHE A 266 4.79 -22.83 7.48
C PHE A 266 5.44 -23.59 8.65
N GLU A 267 5.83 -24.84 8.44
CA GLU A 267 6.52 -25.70 9.41
C GLU A 267 8.02 -25.88 9.07
N ASP A 268 8.43 -25.44 7.87
CA ASP A 268 9.81 -25.44 7.38
C ASP A 268 10.63 -24.40 8.13
N ASN A 269 11.36 -24.86 9.15
CA ASN A 269 12.28 -24.05 9.94
C ASN A 269 13.66 -23.89 9.25
N THR A 270 13.80 -24.17 7.96
CA THR A 270 15.07 -23.94 7.27
C THR A 270 15.41 -22.46 7.27
N SER A 271 16.62 -22.14 7.74
CA SER A 271 17.11 -20.76 7.77
C SER A 271 17.31 -20.23 6.35
N ARG A 272 16.68 -19.10 6.04
CA ARG A 272 16.84 -18.37 4.78
C ARG A 272 17.57 -17.04 5.05
N PRO A 273 18.91 -17.06 5.24
CA PRO A 273 19.67 -15.92 5.74
C PRO A 273 19.63 -14.67 4.83
N LEU A 274 19.36 -14.82 3.54
CA LEU A 274 19.21 -13.68 2.61
C LEU A 274 17.77 -13.13 2.54
N LEU A 275 16.80 -13.86 3.12
CA LEU A 275 15.42 -13.41 3.25
C LEU A 275 15.19 -12.82 4.63
N SER A 276 15.62 -13.45 5.72
CA SER A 276 15.45 -12.90 7.07
C SER A 276 16.04 -11.48 7.16
N GLY A 277 15.17 -10.48 7.38
CA GLY A 277 15.57 -9.08 7.42
C GLY A 277 16.00 -8.51 6.07
N TYR A 278 15.46 -9.07 4.98
CA TYR A 278 15.80 -8.90 3.57
C TYR A 278 16.45 -7.57 3.19
N LEU A 279 15.85 -6.46 3.58
CA LEU A 279 16.40 -5.11 3.38
C LEU A 279 16.76 -4.40 4.69
N LEU A 280 15.92 -4.55 5.72
CA LEU A 280 16.05 -3.77 6.97
C LEU A 280 17.32 -4.11 7.76
N ASP A 281 17.73 -5.37 7.78
CA ASP A 281 18.95 -5.79 8.50
C ASP A 281 20.19 -5.27 7.78
N PHE A 282 20.19 -5.26 6.44
CA PHE A 282 21.27 -4.69 5.64
C PHE A 282 21.37 -3.17 5.81
N ILE A 283 20.25 -2.44 5.79
CA ILE A 283 20.24 -0.99 6.09
C ILE A 283 20.81 -0.75 7.49
N SER A 284 20.35 -1.52 8.49
CA SER A 284 20.79 -1.36 9.87
C SER A 284 22.28 -1.66 10.03
N SER A 285 22.79 -2.70 9.36
CA SER A 285 24.21 -3.05 9.35
C SER A 285 25.08 -1.94 8.75
N VAL A 286 24.67 -1.33 7.63
CA VAL A 286 25.42 -0.24 6.99
C VAL A 286 25.42 1.02 7.86
N LEU A 287 24.28 1.37 8.47
CA LEU A 287 24.20 2.52 9.39
C LEU A 287 25.08 2.31 10.63
N GLN A 288 25.02 1.13 11.25
CA GLN A 288 25.84 0.80 12.42
C GLN A 288 27.35 0.84 12.12
N ALA A 289 27.77 0.34 10.95
CA ALA A 289 29.18 0.40 10.54
C ALA A 289 29.67 1.86 10.44
N ARG A 290 28.87 2.75 9.85
CA ARG A 290 29.20 4.18 9.73
C ARG A 290 29.21 4.91 11.08
N ASP A 291 28.29 4.57 11.97
CA ASP A 291 28.24 5.16 13.32
C ASP A 291 29.45 4.75 14.17
N ALA A 292 29.95 3.52 14.00
CA ALA A 292 31.15 3.04 14.67
C ALA A 292 32.42 3.80 14.21
N GLU A 293 32.49 4.16 12.92
CA GLU A 293 33.60 4.94 12.35
C GLU A 293 33.51 6.43 12.71
N SER A 294 32.29 6.97 12.88
CA SER A 294 32.04 8.39 13.10
C SER A 294 31.81 8.71 14.58
N SER A 295 32.87 8.64 15.39
CA SER A 295 32.77 8.92 16.84
C SER A 295 32.46 10.39 17.20
N GLN A 296 32.22 11.29 16.23
CA GLN A 296 32.19 12.74 16.46
C GLN A 296 30.97 13.51 15.91
N HIS A 297 30.08 12.93 15.10
CA HIS A 297 28.89 13.65 14.64
C HIS A 297 27.65 12.76 14.52
N ILE A 298 26.74 12.86 15.50
CA ILE A 298 25.42 12.24 15.45
C ILE A 298 24.62 12.92 14.33
N SER A 299 24.55 12.28 13.17
CA SER A 299 23.68 12.72 12.09
C SER A 299 22.24 12.47 12.49
N ILE A 300 21.48 13.53 12.76
CA ILE A 300 20.04 13.41 13.07
C ILE A 300 19.33 12.91 11.80
N PRO A 301 18.64 11.76 11.85
CA PRO A 301 17.87 11.26 10.72
C PRO A 301 16.87 12.30 10.24
N ILE A 302 16.88 12.63 8.94
CA ILE A 302 15.86 13.49 8.34
C ILE A 302 14.74 12.58 7.79
N PRO A 303 13.62 12.41 8.51
CA PRO A 303 12.49 11.62 8.01
C PRO A 303 11.86 12.31 6.80
N ILE A 304 11.16 11.54 5.97
CA ILE A 304 10.47 12.05 4.78
C ILE A 304 9.56 13.18 5.17
N LEU A 305 8.70 12.94 6.15
CA LEU A 305 7.73 13.93 6.60
C LEU A 305 8.33 15.11 7.37
N GLY A 306 9.58 15.01 7.84
CA GLY A 306 10.22 15.98 8.72
C GLY A 306 9.42 16.10 10.01
N ILE A 307 9.80 15.37 11.08
CA ILE A 307 9.07 15.45 12.35
C ILE A 307 9.25 16.85 12.93
N GLY A 308 8.33 17.75 12.57
CA GLY A 308 8.05 18.97 13.30
C GLY A 308 6.97 18.67 14.35
N PRO A 309 7.04 19.26 15.55
CA PRO A 309 6.01 19.13 16.60
C PRO A 309 4.58 19.54 16.18
N SER A 310 4.41 20.09 14.97
CA SER A 310 3.14 20.56 14.40
C SER A 310 2.22 19.46 13.86
N MET A 311 2.69 18.23 13.57
CA MET A 311 1.80 17.20 13.00
C MET A 311 0.67 16.75 13.94
N LYS A 312 0.89 16.75 15.27
CA LYS A 312 -0.16 16.37 16.24
C LYS A 312 -1.36 17.32 16.22
N ALA A 313 -1.20 18.55 15.72
CA ALA A 313 -2.29 19.54 15.63
C ALA A 313 -3.15 19.37 14.36
N LEU A 314 -2.69 18.61 13.36
CA LEU A 314 -3.37 18.45 12.07
C LEU A 314 -4.26 17.21 11.98
N TYR A 315 -4.04 16.23 12.85
CA TYR A 315 -4.90 15.06 12.85
C TYR A 315 -6.28 15.41 13.41
N PRO A 316 -7.37 15.04 12.72
CA PRO A 316 -8.70 15.21 13.26
C PRO A 316 -8.79 14.48 14.61
N ARG A 317 -9.62 14.99 15.51
CA ARG A 317 -10.03 14.24 16.70
C ARG A 317 -11.28 13.44 16.37
N CYS A 318 -11.54 12.38 17.12
CA CYS A 318 -12.81 11.69 17.01
C CYS A 318 -13.96 12.68 17.28
N SER A 319 -14.85 12.89 16.32
CA SER A 319 -16.01 13.78 16.42
C SER A 319 -17.01 13.34 17.49
N GLN A 320 -16.95 12.09 17.96
CA GLN A 320 -17.83 11.56 19.00
C GLN A 320 -17.21 11.65 20.41
N CYS A 321 -15.98 11.16 20.60
CA CYS A 321 -15.35 11.10 21.93
C CYS A 321 -14.20 12.08 22.14
N SER A 322 -13.86 12.90 21.13
CA SER A 322 -12.73 13.83 21.11
C SER A 322 -11.34 13.19 21.30
N SER A 323 -11.22 11.87 21.29
CA SER A 323 -9.93 11.16 21.40
C SER A 323 -9.03 11.49 20.20
N SER A 324 -7.77 11.81 20.50
CA SER A 324 -6.71 12.04 19.53
C SER A 324 -5.99 10.72 19.23
N SER A 325 -6.61 9.87 18.41
CA SER A 325 -5.95 8.65 17.90
C SER A 325 -5.84 8.75 16.38
N PRO A 326 -4.75 9.34 15.84
CA PRO A 326 -4.66 9.71 14.43
C PRO A 326 -4.70 8.52 13.47
N PHE A 327 -4.23 7.35 13.91
CA PHE A 327 -4.08 6.16 13.07
C PHE A 327 -5.32 5.25 13.02
N HIS A 328 -6.39 5.62 13.71
CA HIS A 328 -7.59 4.79 13.85
C HIS A 328 -8.88 5.59 13.69
N LEU A 329 -8.85 6.65 12.88
CA LEU A 329 -10.04 7.44 12.54
C LEU A 329 -10.61 6.99 11.21
N TRP A 330 -11.94 6.94 11.19
CA TRP A 330 -12.73 6.49 10.06
C TRP A 330 -13.66 7.61 9.63
N GLY A 331 -13.69 7.87 8.33
CA GLY A 331 -14.51 8.90 7.70
C GLY A 331 -14.86 8.51 6.27
N GLN A 332 -15.58 9.40 5.58
CA GLN A 332 -16.12 9.12 4.24
C GLN A 332 -15.07 8.65 3.23
N THR A 333 -13.85 9.18 3.29
CA THR A 333 -12.75 8.79 2.38
C THR A 333 -12.12 7.45 2.73
N THR A 334 -12.38 6.93 3.92
CA THR A 334 -11.78 5.69 4.42
C THR A 334 -12.79 4.54 4.54
N TRP A 335 -14.08 4.79 4.30
CA TRP A 335 -15.11 3.76 4.44
C TRP A 335 -14.98 2.61 3.45
N ASP A 336 -14.37 2.85 2.29
CA ASP A 336 -14.09 1.79 1.31
C ASP A 336 -13.12 0.74 1.90
N TYR A 337 -12.33 1.11 2.91
CA TYR A 337 -11.45 0.20 3.66
C TYR A 337 -12.15 -0.49 4.84
N LEU A 338 -13.42 -0.19 5.12
CA LEU A 338 -14.20 -0.81 6.19
C LEU A 338 -15.06 -1.95 5.63
N SER A 339 -14.47 -2.86 4.85
CA SER A 339 -15.23 -4.04 4.43
C SER A 339 -15.68 -4.81 5.68
N LEU A 340 -16.99 -4.85 5.93
CA LEU A 340 -17.59 -5.54 7.07
C LEU A 340 -17.78 -7.03 6.81
N SER A 341 -17.39 -7.50 5.64
CA SER A 341 -17.71 -8.84 5.17
C SER A 341 -17.15 -9.06 3.77
N SER A 342 -16.15 -9.91 3.68
CA SER A 342 -15.89 -10.64 2.45
C SER A 342 -16.00 -12.11 2.77
N GLN A 343 -16.91 -12.82 2.10
CA GLN A 343 -16.93 -14.29 2.11
C GLN A 343 -15.77 -14.89 1.30
N VAL A 344 -15.07 -14.08 0.48
CA VAL A 344 -13.93 -14.51 -0.34
C VAL A 344 -12.59 -14.22 0.36
N LEU A 345 -12.55 -13.26 1.30
CA LEU A 345 -11.31 -12.75 1.91
C LEU A 345 -11.31 -12.82 3.44
N GLY A 346 -12.22 -13.54 4.08
CA GLY A 346 -12.02 -13.99 5.45
C GLY A 346 -11.95 -13.00 6.63
N THR A 347 -11.55 -11.72 6.54
CA THR A 347 -11.43 -10.85 7.75
C THR A 347 -12.21 -9.57 7.73
N TYR A 348 -12.61 -9.24 8.96
CA TYR A 348 -13.06 -7.95 9.39
C TYR A 348 -11.81 -7.12 9.76
N LEU A 349 -11.56 -5.98 9.10
CA LEU A 349 -10.68 -4.94 9.67
C LEU A 349 -11.26 -4.31 10.95
N PHE A 350 -12.49 -4.70 11.27
CA PHE A 350 -13.18 -4.40 12.49
C PHE A 350 -13.12 -5.60 13.44
N PRO A 351 -13.24 -5.41 14.76
CA PRO A 351 -13.51 -6.52 15.65
C PRO A 351 -14.65 -7.39 15.08
N SER A 352 -14.54 -8.72 15.21
CA SER A 352 -15.41 -9.69 14.52
C SER A 352 -16.89 -9.32 14.60
N LEU A 353 -17.74 -9.75 13.65
CA LEU A 353 -19.18 -9.45 13.63
C LEU A 353 -19.84 -9.51 15.02
N THR A 354 -19.43 -10.50 15.83
CA THR A 354 -19.88 -10.70 17.21
C THR A 354 -19.76 -9.46 18.11
N THR A 355 -18.83 -8.56 17.82
CA THR A 355 -18.58 -7.34 18.60
C THR A 355 -19.56 -6.22 18.29
N PHE A 356 -20.18 -6.24 17.10
CA PHE A 356 -21.27 -5.34 16.73
C PHE A 356 -22.64 -5.83 17.16
N LEU A 357 -22.76 -7.09 17.57
CA LEU A 357 -24.04 -7.64 17.99
C LEU A 357 -24.30 -7.31 19.47
N LYS A 358 -25.49 -6.81 19.77
CA LYS A 358 -25.92 -6.50 21.15
C LYS A 358 -26.20 -7.79 21.94
N GLY A 359 -25.91 -7.77 23.24
CA GLY A 359 -26.27 -8.85 24.17
C GLY A 359 -25.80 -10.23 23.73
N GLU A 360 -26.75 -11.16 23.64
CA GLU A 360 -26.55 -12.56 23.27
C GLU A 360 -26.72 -12.84 21.77
N LEU A 361 -26.97 -11.81 20.94
CA LEU A 361 -27.14 -11.99 19.48
C LEU A 361 -25.92 -12.62 18.81
N ARG A 362 -24.71 -12.32 19.30
CA ARG A 362 -23.46 -12.93 18.80
C ARG A 362 -23.43 -14.46 18.92
N ASN A 363 -24.25 -15.00 19.81
CA ASN A 363 -24.37 -16.42 20.09
C ASN A 363 -25.65 -17.01 19.46
N ASN A 364 -26.43 -16.23 18.71
CA ASN A 364 -27.63 -16.68 18.00
C ASN A 364 -27.24 -17.13 16.59
N PRO A 365 -27.18 -18.44 16.31
CA PRO A 365 -26.71 -18.95 15.02
C PRO A 365 -27.63 -18.57 13.85
N VAL A 366 -28.92 -18.34 14.11
CA VAL A 366 -29.89 -17.94 13.09
C VAL A 366 -29.63 -16.49 12.70
N GLU A 367 -29.59 -15.59 13.68
CA GLU A 367 -29.42 -14.17 13.41
C GLU A 367 -28.03 -13.84 12.85
N VAL A 368 -26.96 -14.42 13.42
CA VAL A 368 -25.59 -14.24 12.92
C VAL A 368 -25.50 -14.56 11.43
N LYS A 369 -25.99 -15.73 11.00
CA LYS A 369 -25.94 -16.15 9.58
C LYS A 369 -26.66 -15.17 8.66
N HIS A 370 -27.80 -14.62 9.09
CA HIS A 370 -28.53 -13.64 8.29
C HIS A 370 -27.81 -12.30 8.22
N VAL A 371 -27.27 -11.82 9.34
CA VAL A 371 -26.50 -10.58 9.37
C VAL A 371 -25.26 -10.72 8.48
N GLU A 372 -24.53 -11.83 8.58
CA GLU A 372 -23.39 -12.12 7.69
C GLU A 372 -23.79 -12.06 6.22
N ALA A 373 -24.89 -12.73 5.83
CA ALA A 373 -25.36 -12.74 4.45
C ALA A 373 -25.71 -11.34 3.92
N LEU A 374 -26.22 -10.44 4.76
CA LEU A 374 -26.51 -9.04 4.41
C LEU A 374 -25.24 -8.21 4.30
N LEU A 375 -24.34 -8.33 5.29
CA LEU A 375 -23.09 -7.61 5.28
C LEU A 375 -22.31 -7.96 4.02
N VAL A 376 -22.16 -9.25 3.68
CA VAL A 376 -21.35 -9.73 2.53
C VAL A 376 -21.71 -9.02 1.22
N LYS A 377 -22.96 -8.60 1.09
CA LYS A 377 -23.49 -7.97 -0.12
C LYS A 377 -23.52 -6.45 -0.04
N THR A 378 -23.30 -5.86 1.13
CA THR A 378 -23.52 -4.44 1.38
C THR A 378 -22.25 -3.77 1.91
N PRO A 379 -21.61 -2.87 1.15
CA PRO A 379 -20.45 -2.15 1.63
C PRO A 379 -20.83 -1.25 2.82
N PHE A 380 -19.88 -1.04 3.75
CA PHE A 380 -20.09 -0.22 4.95
C PHE A 380 -20.68 1.16 4.66
N LYS A 381 -20.22 1.81 3.57
CA LYS A 381 -20.69 3.12 3.14
C LYS A 381 -22.20 3.15 2.93
N GLU A 382 -22.78 2.09 2.35
CA GLU A 382 -24.23 1.99 2.15
C GLU A 382 -24.97 1.77 3.46
N ILE A 383 -24.46 0.90 4.34
CA ILE A 383 -25.04 0.68 5.67
C ILE A 383 -25.10 1.99 6.47
N TYR A 384 -23.99 2.72 6.49
CA TYR A 384 -23.91 4.02 7.15
C TYR A 384 -24.87 5.04 6.52
N GLN A 385 -24.94 5.11 5.18
CA GLN A 385 -25.86 5.99 4.48
C GLN A 385 -27.33 5.66 4.76
N ASP A 386 -27.69 4.37 4.79
CA ASP A 386 -29.03 3.91 5.14
C ASP A 386 -29.40 4.34 6.55
N ILE A 387 -28.50 4.13 7.53
CA ILE A 387 -28.77 4.51 8.94
C ILE A 387 -29.14 6.00 9.06
N HIS A 388 -28.45 6.86 8.33
CA HIS A 388 -28.72 8.30 8.33
C HIS A 388 -29.96 8.69 7.49
N THR A 389 -30.09 8.18 6.27
CA THR A 389 -31.16 8.59 5.33
C THR A 389 -32.52 7.98 5.67
N LYS A 390 -32.55 6.83 6.33
CA LYS A 390 -33.77 6.11 6.72
C LYS A 390 -34.20 6.41 8.16
N ASN A 391 -33.61 7.44 8.78
CA ASN A 391 -33.89 7.88 10.15
C ASN A 391 -33.74 6.76 11.20
N LEU A 392 -32.76 5.86 11.03
CA LEU A 392 -32.45 4.83 12.01
C LEU A 392 -31.47 5.32 13.08
N LYS A 393 -30.75 6.42 12.81
CA LYS A 393 -29.76 7.01 13.70
C LYS A 393 -30.37 7.38 15.06
N LEU A 394 -29.81 6.83 16.14
CA LEU A 394 -30.18 7.19 17.52
C LEU A 394 -29.69 8.60 17.87
N SER A 395 -30.42 9.29 18.74
CA SER A 395 -30.18 10.70 19.10
C SER A 395 -28.84 10.97 19.79
N GLN A 396 -28.24 9.96 20.44
CA GLN A 396 -26.94 10.07 21.12
C GLN A 396 -25.74 10.22 20.17
N TRP A 397 -25.96 10.00 18.87
CA TRP A 397 -24.94 10.14 17.83
C TRP A 397 -25.09 11.49 17.14
N HIS A 398 -23.97 12.20 16.97
CA HIS A 398 -23.96 13.48 16.26
C HIS A 398 -24.46 13.34 14.82
N ASP A 399 -25.00 14.43 14.29
CA ASP A 399 -25.43 14.49 12.91
C ASP A 399 -24.25 14.43 11.94
N ARG A 400 -24.54 13.95 10.73
CA ARG A 400 -23.56 13.84 9.66
C ARG A 400 -23.02 15.22 9.30
N SER A 401 -21.71 15.35 9.34
CA SER A 401 -20.97 16.42 8.66
C SER A 401 -19.89 15.81 7.78
N ASP A 402 -19.44 16.53 6.75
CA ASP A 402 -18.37 16.07 5.86
C ASP A 402 -17.01 15.94 6.60
N ASP A 403 -16.90 16.54 7.78
CA ASP A 403 -15.76 16.46 8.70
C ASP A 403 -15.98 15.45 9.85
N TYR A 404 -16.94 14.53 9.72
CA TYR A 404 -17.23 13.53 10.74
C TYR A 404 -16.23 12.36 10.68
N TRP A 405 -15.27 12.38 11.62
CA TRP A 405 -14.24 11.35 11.76
C TRP A 405 -14.41 10.66 13.10
N ILE A 406 -14.54 9.35 13.13
CA ILE A 406 -14.76 8.60 14.39
C ILE A 406 -13.68 7.56 14.61
N CYS A 407 -13.24 7.40 15.87
CA CYS A 407 -12.26 6.38 16.19
C CYS A 407 -12.87 4.97 16.09
N THR A 408 -12.03 3.94 15.95
CA THR A 408 -12.49 2.54 15.89
C THR A 408 -13.48 2.20 17.00
N LEU A 409 -13.23 2.61 18.24
CA LEU A 409 -14.14 2.34 19.36
C LEU A 409 -15.52 3.00 19.17
N CYS A 410 -15.56 4.26 18.76
CA CYS A 410 -16.81 4.95 18.47
C CYS A 410 -17.52 4.33 17.27
N LEU A 411 -16.80 3.92 16.24
CA LEU A 411 -17.40 3.23 15.11
C LEU A 411 -17.96 1.84 15.51
N THR A 412 -17.28 1.09 16.39
CA THR A 412 -17.79 -0.17 16.94
C THR A 412 -19.09 0.06 17.68
N ASN A 413 -19.13 1.07 18.55
CA ASN A 413 -20.34 1.41 19.30
C ASN A 413 -21.46 1.89 18.37
N PHE A 414 -21.13 2.69 17.34
CA PHE A 414 -22.10 3.14 16.34
C PHE A 414 -22.74 1.94 15.65
N MET A 415 -21.94 0.99 15.17
CA MET A 415 -22.46 -0.21 14.54
C MET A 415 -23.27 -1.06 15.52
N LYS A 416 -22.82 -1.19 16.77
CA LYS A 416 -23.55 -1.93 17.80
C LYS A 416 -24.93 -1.35 18.10
N ASP A 417 -25.04 -0.03 18.06
CA ASP A 417 -26.29 0.68 18.30
C ASP A 417 -27.28 0.62 17.14
N HIS A 418 -26.82 0.42 15.90
CA HIS A 418 -27.67 0.58 14.72
C HIS A 418 -27.80 -0.66 13.84
N LEU A 419 -26.86 -1.61 13.90
CA LEU A 419 -26.83 -2.75 12.98
C LEU A 419 -28.13 -3.58 13.04
N HIS A 420 -28.64 -3.86 14.23
CA HIS A 420 -29.90 -4.60 14.39
C HIS A 420 -31.11 -3.86 13.79
N LEU A 421 -31.16 -2.52 13.91
CA LEU A 421 -32.21 -1.69 13.30
C LEU A 421 -32.12 -1.72 11.76
N TRP A 422 -30.91 -1.59 11.23
CA TRP A 422 -30.65 -1.66 9.80
C TRP A 422 -31.00 -3.03 9.21
N VAL A 423 -30.67 -4.12 9.90
CA VAL A 423 -31.04 -5.49 9.48
C VAL A 423 -32.55 -5.67 9.44
N ILE A 424 -33.28 -5.22 10.46
CA ILE A 424 -34.75 -5.25 10.47
C ILE A 424 -35.31 -4.45 9.28
N MET A 425 -34.77 -3.26 9.03
CA MET A 425 -35.19 -2.44 7.89
C MET A 425 -34.98 -3.19 6.56
N LYS A 426 -33.80 -3.79 6.33
CA LYS A 426 -33.53 -4.56 5.10
C LYS A 426 -34.47 -5.75 4.93
N ARG A 427 -34.78 -6.47 6.01
CA ARG A 427 -35.78 -7.56 5.99
C ARG A 427 -37.16 -7.05 5.57
N LYS A 428 -37.60 -5.91 6.10
CA LYS A 428 -38.87 -5.28 5.71
C LYS A 428 -38.87 -4.87 4.24
N GLU A 429 -37.79 -4.27 3.75
CA GLU A 429 -37.64 -3.88 2.33
C GLU A 429 -37.66 -5.11 1.40
N ALA A 430 -37.15 -6.26 1.85
CA ALA A 430 -37.20 -7.54 1.14
C ALA A 430 -38.57 -8.25 1.21
N ASN A 431 -39.55 -7.71 1.95
CA ASN A 431 -40.81 -8.36 2.30
C ASN A 431 -40.66 -9.69 3.06
N ASP A 432 -39.58 -9.85 3.83
CA ASP A 432 -39.40 -11.01 4.70
C ASP A 432 -40.42 -10.97 5.84
N GLN A 433 -40.96 -12.13 6.20
CA GLN A 433 -41.80 -12.26 7.40
C GLN A 433 -40.93 -12.18 8.65
N ILE A 434 -41.06 -11.07 9.39
CA ILE A 434 -40.39 -10.89 10.68
C ILE A 434 -41.26 -11.56 11.75
N ALA A 435 -40.66 -12.52 12.47
CA ALA A 435 -41.29 -13.21 13.58
C ALA A 435 -41.67 -12.24 14.72
N ASN A 436 -42.54 -12.69 15.63
CA ASN A 436 -42.91 -11.90 16.80
C ASN A 436 -41.69 -11.65 17.70
N ASP A 437 -41.62 -10.46 18.28
CA ASP A 437 -40.52 -10.05 19.15
C ASP A 437 -40.42 -10.92 20.41
N CYS A 438 -39.21 -11.39 20.71
CA CYS A 438 -38.91 -12.03 21.98
C CYS A 438 -38.96 -10.99 23.11
N TRP A 439 -39.65 -11.30 24.22
CA TRP A 439 -39.73 -10.37 25.36
C TRP A 439 -38.37 -9.95 25.93
N TYR A 440 -37.38 -10.83 25.87
CA TYR A 440 -36.01 -10.54 26.33
C TYR A 440 -35.12 -9.93 25.23
N GLY A 441 -35.64 -9.78 24.00
CA GLY A 441 -34.94 -9.21 22.86
C GLY A 441 -33.54 -9.81 22.63
N TYR A 442 -32.58 -8.94 22.31
CA TYR A 442 -31.19 -9.34 22.12
C TYR A 442 -30.50 -9.86 23.41
N ASN A 443 -31.10 -9.69 24.59
CA ASN A 443 -30.60 -10.23 25.85
C ASN A 443 -31.12 -11.64 26.17
N CYS A 444 -31.96 -12.23 25.30
CA CYS A 444 -32.52 -13.55 25.52
C CYS A 444 -31.42 -14.64 25.58
N ARG A 445 -31.22 -15.30 26.71
CA ARG A 445 -30.22 -16.39 26.81
C ARG A 445 -30.68 -17.67 26.11
N THR A 446 -31.98 -17.87 25.96
CA THR A 446 -32.56 -19.06 25.32
C THR A 446 -32.25 -19.13 23.83
N GLN A 447 -32.05 -17.98 23.18
CA GLN A 447 -31.69 -17.90 21.76
C GLN A 447 -30.36 -18.60 21.43
N VAL A 448 -29.48 -18.77 22.43
CA VAL A 448 -28.14 -19.35 22.26
C VAL A 448 -28.17 -20.87 22.12
N HIS A 449 -29.03 -21.54 22.89
CA HIS A 449 -28.98 -23.00 23.04
C HIS A 449 -30.25 -23.71 22.59
N LYS A 450 -31.34 -22.99 22.26
CA LYS A 450 -32.57 -23.58 21.71
C LYS A 450 -32.82 -23.05 20.30
N LEU A 451 -32.35 -23.78 19.29
CA LEU A 451 -32.49 -23.39 17.89
C LEU A 451 -33.95 -23.09 17.49
N GLY A 452 -34.91 -23.92 17.93
CA GLY A 452 -36.33 -23.69 17.66
C GLY A 452 -36.85 -22.36 18.23
N HIS A 453 -36.33 -21.92 19.38
CA HIS A 453 -36.66 -20.60 19.94
C HIS A 453 -36.07 -19.46 19.11
N ALA A 454 -34.80 -19.60 18.68
CA ALA A 454 -34.12 -18.63 17.83
C ALA A 454 -34.76 -18.49 16.44
N GLN A 455 -35.41 -19.54 15.93
CA GLN A 455 -36.12 -19.51 14.64
C GLN A 455 -37.53 -18.92 14.72
N GLN A 456 -38.21 -19.12 15.86
CA GLN A 456 -39.64 -18.76 16.01
C GLN A 456 -39.88 -17.32 16.46
N LEU A 457 -38.87 -16.64 17.02
CA LEU A 457 -39.01 -15.30 17.57
C LEU A 457 -37.91 -14.38 17.04
N ASN A 458 -38.23 -13.10 16.90
CA ASN A 458 -37.26 -12.07 16.56
C ASN A 458 -36.45 -11.68 17.81
N HIS A 459 -35.12 -11.73 17.72
CA HIS A 459 -34.21 -11.27 18.79
C HIS A 459 -33.51 -9.95 18.45
N LEU A 460 -33.70 -9.39 17.25
CA LEU A 460 -33.15 -8.09 16.84
C LEU A 460 -33.96 -6.91 17.43
N CYS A 461 -34.66 -7.11 18.54
CA CYS A 461 -35.51 -6.12 19.21
C CYS A 461 -34.99 -5.76 20.60
N GLU A 462 -35.41 -4.61 21.11
CA GLU A 462 -35.13 -4.18 22.49
C GLU A 462 -35.85 -5.09 23.50
N PRO A 463 -35.23 -5.41 24.65
CA PRO A 463 -35.91 -6.13 25.73
C PRO A 463 -37.10 -5.33 26.28
N THR A 464 -38.22 -6.01 26.51
CA THR A 464 -39.45 -5.44 27.07
C THR A 464 -39.78 -5.98 28.47
N ARG A 465 -39.03 -6.97 28.96
CA ARG A 465 -39.19 -7.60 30.27
C ARG A 465 -37.87 -7.89 30.96
#